data_AF-A0A2J6HCD0-F1
#
_entry.id   AF-A0A2J6HCD0-F1
#
_cell.length_a   1.000
_cell.length_b   1.000
_cell.length_c   1.000
_cell.angle_alpha   90.00
_cell.angle_beta   90.00
_cell.angle_gamma   90.00
#
_symmetry.space_group_name_H-M   'P 1'
#
loop_
_entity.id
_entity.type
_entity.pdbx_description
1 polymer ?
#
loop_
_entity_poly.entity_id
_entity_poly.type
_entity_poly.pdbx_seq_one_letter_code
_entity_poly.pdbx_strand_id
1 'polypeptide(L)'
;MGIQGQSWGGYQVAWLVTRTDRFVAAMAGAPVSNMTSAYGGIRWSSGMVREFQYERTQSRIGDNLWNAFDLYVENSPLFGVPNIETPLLIMSNDGDGAVPWYQGIEFFTALRRLDKPAWLLNYNSDAHNLMKWPNRVDLSKRMFEFFEHYLKGKDMPEWMEFGVPAIEK
;
A
#
# COMPACT_ATOMS: atom_id res chain seq x y z
N MET A 1 14.84 -5.77 11.34
CA MET A 1 14.50 -6.37 10.03
C MET A 1 13.54 -5.43 9.31
N GLY A 2 13.69 -5.26 7.98
CA GLY A 2 12.71 -4.54 7.16
C GLY A 2 11.91 -5.51 6.30
N ILE A 3 10.72 -5.13 5.85
CA ILE A 3 9.89 -5.92 4.94
C ILE A 3 9.36 -5.05 3.80
N GLN A 4 9.34 -5.60 2.58
CA GLN A 4 8.85 -4.91 1.40
C GLN A 4 8.02 -5.86 0.52
N GLY A 5 6.99 -5.33 -0.13
CA GLY A 5 6.16 -6.11 -1.05
C GLY A 5 5.39 -5.23 -2.03
N GLN A 6 5.13 -5.76 -3.23
CA GLN A 6 4.32 -5.12 -4.27
C GLN A 6 3.06 -5.96 -4.50
N SER A 7 1.93 -5.32 -4.81
CA SER A 7 0.67 -5.99 -5.15
C SER A 7 0.16 -6.83 -3.99
N TRP A 8 -0.06 -8.12 -4.18
CA TRP A 8 -0.39 -9.05 -3.08
C TRP A 8 0.65 -9.04 -1.96
N GLY A 9 1.93 -8.90 -2.29
CA GLY A 9 2.98 -8.72 -1.28
C GLY A 9 2.82 -7.40 -0.53
N GLY A 10 2.34 -6.34 -1.20
CA GLY A 10 2.02 -5.06 -0.56
C GLY A 10 0.84 -5.18 0.41
N TYR A 11 -0.21 -5.92 0.04
CA TYR A 11 -1.28 -6.32 0.96
C TYR A 11 -0.73 -7.08 2.17
N GLN A 12 0.11 -8.10 1.95
CA GLN A 12 0.69 -8.90 3.04
C GLN A 12 1.54 -8.06 3.98
N VAL A 13 2.33 -7.11 3.47
CA VAL A 13 3.06 -6.14 4.29
C VAL A 13 2.11 -5.30 5.12
N ALA A 14 1.11 -4.67 4.48
CA ALA A 14 0.12 -3.84 5.15
C ALA A 14 -0.64 -4.61 6.24
N TRP A 15 -1.00 -5.87 5.97
CA TRP A 15 -1.67 -6.74 6.93
C TRP A 15 -0.74 -7.11 8.09
N LEU A 16 0.50 -7.53 7.81
CA LEU A 16 1.45 -7.95 8.84
C LEU A 16 1.78 -6.83 9.83
N VAL A 17 2.00 -5.60 9.36
CA VAL A 17 2.32 -4.47 10.27
C VAL A 17 1.17 -4.11 11.22
N THR A 18 -0.06 -4.57 10.94
CA THR A 18 -1.20 -4.40 11.85
C THR A 18 -1.25 -5.46 12.96
N ARG A 19 -0.43 -6.52 12.86
CA ARG A 19 -0.47 -7.71 13.72
C ARG A 19 0.84 -7.98 14.46
N THR A 20 1.92 -7.31 14.09
CA THR A 20 3.24 -7.53 14.69
C THR A 20 4.12 -6.29 14.58
N ASP A 21 5.02 -6.13 15.56
CA ASP A 21 6.02 -5.07 15.69
C ASP A 21 7.45 -5.51 15.30
N ARG A 22 7.62 -6.78 14.90
CA ARG A 22 8.89 -7.38 14.44
C ARG A 22 9.67 -6.60 13.37
N PHE A 23 9.03 -5.71 12.63
CA PHE A 23 9.65 -4.95 11.54
C PHE A 23 9.98 -3.53 11.99
N VAL A 24 11.23 -3.14 11.77
CA VAL A 24 11.74 -1.80 12.09
C VAL A 24 11.22 -0.76 11.10
N ALA A 25 10.97 -1.16 9.85
CA ALA A 25 10.33 -0.37 8.81
C ALA A 25 9.72 -1.28 7.75
N ALA A 26 8.71 -0.80 7.04
CA ALA A 26 8.00 -1.55 6.03
C ALA A 26 7.73 -0.72 4.76
N MET A 27 7.67 -1.37 3.61
CA MET A 27 7.20 -0.75 2.37
C MET A 27 6.10 -1.60 1.71
N ALA A 28 4.95 -0.99 1.48
CA ALA A 28 3.79 -1.60 0.86
C ALA A 28 3.49 -0.91 -0.47
N GLY A 29 3.83 -1.55 -1.58
CA GLY A 29 3.55 -1.06 -2.91
C GLY A 29 2.27 -1.67 -3.51
N ALA A 30 1.42 -0.81 -4.07
CA ALA A 30 0.06 -1.11 -4.52
C ALA A 30 -0.74 -1.99 -3.51
N PRO A 31 -0.84 -1.61 -2.22
CA PRO A 31 -1.57 -2.41 -1.24
C PRO A 31 -3.08 -2.30 -1.45
N VAL A 32 -3.80 -3.42 -1.30
CA VAL A 32 -5.24 -3.41 -1.00
C VAL A 32 -5.38 -3.24 0.51
N SER A 33 -5.98 -2.14 0.95
CA SER A 33 -6.11 -1.79 2.37
C SER A 33 -7.51 -2.05 2.91
N ASN A 34 -8.52 -1.94 2.06
CA ASN A 34 -9.93 -2.14 2.38
C ASN A 34 -10.59 -3.04 1.35
N MET A 35 -10.72 -4.33 1.70
CA MET A 35 -11.33 -5.32 0.82
C MET A 35 -12.83 -5.09 0.63
N THR A 36 -13.53 -4.40 1.54
CA THR A 36 -14.97 -4.12 1.35
C THR A 36 -15.19 -3.12 0.21
N SER A 37 -14.37 -2.06 0.15
CA SER A 37 -14.44 -1.07 -0.93
C SER A 37 -13.80 -1.59 -2.23
N ALA A 38 -12.72 -2.36 -2.14
CA ALA A 38 -12.03 -2.89 -3.31
C ALA A 38 -12.77 -4.05 -4.00
N TYR A 39 -13.64 -4.78 -3.28
CA TYR A 39 -14.49 -5.85 -3.81
C TYR A 39 -15.42 -5.34 -4.92
N GLY A 40 -16.12 -4.24 -4.68
CA GLY A 40 -17.07 -3.64 -5.63
C GLY A 40 -16.42 -2.85 -6.79
N GLY A 41 -15.09 -2.90 -6.93
CA GLY A 41 -14.40 -2.11 -7.96
C GLY A 41 -14.37 -2.80 -9.33
N ILE A 42 -14.16 -1.98 -10.37
CA ILE A 42 -13.99 -2.42 -11.77
C ILE A 42 -12.51 -2.24 -12.17
N ARG A 43 -12.00 -3.14 -12.99
CA ARG A 43 -10.74 -2.94 -13.73
C ARG A 43 -11.03 -2.12 -14.98
N TRP A 44 -10.80 -0.81 -14.95
CA TRP A 44 -11.18 0.11 -16.04
C TRP A 44 -10.64 -0.26 -17.42
N SER A 45 -9.49 -0.94 -17.49
CA SER A 45 -8.91 -1.38 -18.76
C SER A 45 -9.65 -2.56 -19.40
N SER A 46 -10.30 -3.42 -18.62
CA SER A 46 -10.95 -4.65 -19.12
C SER A 46 -12.45 -4.72 -18.87
N GLY A 47 -12.99 -3.83 -18.03
CA GLY A 47 -14.39 -3.88 -17.56
C GLY A 47 -14.67 -5.00 -16.55
N MET A 48 -13.65 -5.76 -16.13
CA MET A 48 -13.82 -6.89 -15.23
C MET A 48 -14.09 -6.43 -13.79
N VAL A 49 -15.15 -6.93 -13.17
CA VAL A 49 -15.41 -6.76 -11.73
C VAL A 49 -14.36 -7.50 -10.91
N ARG A 50 -14.04 -7.00 -9.71
CA ARG A 50 -12.92 -7.53 -8.91
C ARG A 50 -13.31 -8.68 -7.98
N GLU A 51 -14.59 -9.01 -7.86
CA GLU A 51 -15.16 -10.03 -6.97
C GLU A 51 -14.42 -11.38 -7.04
N PHE A 52 -14.04 -11.84 -8.25
CA PHE A 52 -13.32 -13.09 -8.47
C PHE A 52 -11.97 -13.19 -7.71
N GLN A 53 -11.33 -12.05 -7.41
CA GLN A 53 -10.07 -11.98 -6.68
C GLN A 53 -10.28 -12.37 -5.23
N TYR A 54 -11.36 -11.86 -4.65
CA TYR A 54 -11.70 -12.03 -3.25
C TYR A 54 -12.35 -13.37 -3.00
N GLU A 55 -13.29 -13.80 -3.86
CA GLU A 55 -13.99 -15.05 -3.63
C GLU A 55 -13.10 -16.28 -3.91
N ARG A 56 -12.30 -16.27 -4.99
CA ARG A 56 -11.73 -17.52 -5.54
C ARG A 56 -10.22 -17.55 -5.72
N THR A 57 -9.58 -16.43 -6.03
CA THR A 57 -8.19 -16.46 -6.52
C THR A 57 -7.17 -15.98 -5.49
N GLN A 58 -6.84 -14.69 -5.47
CA GLN A 58 -5.72 -14.15 -4.74
C GLN A 58 -6.01 -14.01 -3.23
N SER A 59 -7.14 -13.38 -2.85
CA SER A 59 -7.54 -13.30 -1.44
C SER A 59 -8.23 -14.57 -0.97
N ARG A 60 -9.05 -15.19 -1.83
CA ARG A 60 -9.70 -16.49 -1.60
C ARG A 60 -10.41 -16.58 -0.24
N ILE A 61 -11.19 -15.56 0.08
CA ILE A 61 -12.06 -15.49 1.27
C ILE A 61 -13.13 -16.59 1.23
N GLY A 62 -13.58 -16.99 0.03
CA GLY A 62 -14.42 -18.17 -0.17
C GLY A 62 -15.93 -17.93 -0.25
N ASP A 63 -16.40 -16.71 -0.02
CA ASP A 63 -17.79 -16.29 -0.18
C ASP A 63 -17.87 -14.81 -0.57
N ASN A 64 -19.04 -14.31 -0.95
CA ASN A 64 -19.26 -12.91 -1.31
C ASN A 64 -19.25 -11.99 -0.07
N LEU A 65 -19.11 -10.69 -0.32
CA LEU A 65 -19.00 -9.65 0.73
C LEU A 65 -20.18 -9.64 1.71
N TRP A 66 -21.41 -9.92 1.25
CA TRP A 66 -22.60 -9.83 2.10
C TRP A 66 -22.75 -11.02 3.04
N ASN A 67 -22.34 -12.21 2.59
CA ASN A 67 -22.39 -13.43 3.40
C ASN A 67 -21.21 -13.56 4.36
N ALA A 68 -20.05 -13.03 3.98
CA ALA A 68 -18.80 -13.16 4.74
C ALA A 68 -18.22 -11.80 5.17
N PHE A 69 -19.07 -10.80 5.44
CA PHE A 69 -18.67 -9.43 5.75
C PHE A 69 -17.54 -9.34 6.79
N ASP A 70 -17.65 -10.10 7.88
CA ASP A 70 -16.66 -10.12 8.96
C ASP A 70 -15.28 -10.57 8.46
N LEU A 71 -15.21 -11.52 7.52
CA LEU A 71 -13.94 -11.96 6.93
C LEU A 71 -13.31 -10.86 6.06
N TYR A 72 -14.11 -10.09 5.32
CA TYR A 72 -13.60 -8.97 4.54
C TYR A 72 -13.07 -7.85 5.43
N VAL A 73 -13.74 -7.57 6.54
CA VAL A 73 -13.28 -6.62 7.55
C VAL A 73 -11.98 -7.12 8.22
N GLU A 74 -11.95 -8.38 8.65
CA GLU A 74 -10.78 -8.98 9.31
C GLU A 74 -9.53 -8.99 8.42
N ASN A 75 -9.72 -9.20 7.12
CA ASN A 75 -8.65 -9.23 6.12
C ASN A 75 -8.34 -7.84 5.53
N SER A 76 -8.93 -6.75 6.03
CA SER A 76 -8.64 -5.39 5.57
C SER A 76 -7.64 -4.69 6.50
N PRO A 77 -6.39 -4.41 6.05
CA PRO A 77 -5.39 -3.71 6.85
C PRO A 77 -5.87 -2.36 7.41
N LEU A 78 -6.78 -1.68 6.72
CA LEU A 78 -7.33 -0.39 7.13
C LEU A 78 -7.88 -0.40 8.57
N PHE A 79 -8.60 -1.44 8.95
CA PHE A 79 -9.22 -1.50 10.29
C PHE A 79 -8.21 -1.87 11.38
N GLY A 80 -7.02 -2.33 11.00
CA GLY A 80 -5.90 -2.61 11.90
C GLY A 80 -4.94 -1.43 12.09
N VAL A 81 -5.15 -0.29 11.41
CA VAL A 81 -4.26 0.89 11.46
C VAL A 81 -3.94 1.38 12.88
N PRO A 82 -4.87 1.39 13.86
CA PRO A 82 -4.55 1.80 15.23
C PRO A 82 -3.40 1.00 15.87
N ASN A 83 -3.21 -0.26 15.47
CA ASN A 83 -2.20 -1.17 16.01
C ASN A 83 -0.82 -1.04 15.33
N ILE A 84 -0.69 -0.24 14.27
CA ILE A 84 0.55 -0.12 13.52
C ILE A 84 1.52 0.78 14.28
N GLU A 85 2.70 0.27 14.62
CA GLU A 85 3.82 1.06 15.17
C GLU A 85 5.01 1.14 14.20
N THR A 86 5.04 0.28 13.18
CA THR A 86 6.11 0.23 12.18
C THR A 86 5.98 1.40 11.17
N PRO A 87 7.05 2.21 10.98
CA PRO A 87 7.12 3.19 9.89
C PRO A 87 6.84 2.58 8.52
N LEU A 88 5.96 3.21 7.75
CA LEU A 88 5.45 2.64 6.50
C LEU A 88 5.63 3.56 5.29
N LEU A 89 6.35 3.07 4.29
CA LEU A 89 6.40 3.66 2.95
C LEU A 89 5.34 3.02 2.05
N ILE A 90 4.37 3.79 1.58
CA ILE A 90 3.35 3.33 0.63
C ILE A 90 3.74 3.80 -0.76
N MET A 91 3.62 2.91 -1.75
CA MET A 91 3.73 3.28 -3.16
C MET A 91 2.42 2.95 -3.87
N SER A 92 1.95 3.85 -4.73
CA SER A 92 0.78 3.62 -5.58
C SER A 92 0.93 4.36 -6.90
N ASN A 93 0.13 3.95 -7.90
CA ASN A 93 0.09 4.61 -9.20
C ASN A 93 -1.37 4.97 -9.53
N ASP A 94 -1.61 6.18 -10.02
CA ASP A 94 -2.96 6.65 -10.35
C ASP A 94 -3.56 5.97 -11.61
N GLY A 95 -2.71 5.30 -12.43
CA GLY A 95 -3.09 4.50 -13.58
C GLY A 95 -3.21 3.00 -13.29
N ASP A 96 -3.15 2.58 -12.02
CA ASP A 96 -3.20 1.16 -11.65
C ASP A 96 -4.57 0.53 -11.92
N GLY A 97 -4.65 -0.29 -12.96
CA GLY A 97 -5.84 -1.05 -13.31
C GLY A 97 -6.07 -2.31 -12.46
N ALA A 98 -5.07 -2.76 -11.70
CA ALA A 98 -5.11 -3.99 -10.90
C ALA A 98 -5.39 -3.72 -9.42
N VAL A 99 -5.01 -2.58 -8.85
CA VAL A 99 -5.38 -2.12 -7.49
C VAL A 99 -5.83 -0.67 -7.58
N PRO A 100 -7.03 -0.28 -7.09
CA PRO A 100 -7.47 1.09 -7.22
C PRO A 100 -6.55 2.00 -6.40
N TRP A 101 -6.07 3.08 -7.00
CA TRP A 101 -5.18 4.06 -6.35
C TRP A 101 -5.69 4.53 -4.97
N TYR A 102 -7.00 4.68 -4.83
CA TYR A 102 -7.64 5.06 -3.58
C TYR A 102 -7.34 4.13 -2.41
N GLN A 103 -6.97 2.87 -2.63
CA GLN A 103 -6.55 1.96 -1.55
C GLN A 103 -5.28 2.45 -0.85
N GLY A 104 -4.31 2.96 -1.61
CA GLY A 104 -3.09 3.57 -1.07
C GLY A 104 -3.39 4.89 -0.35
N ILE A 105 -4.27 5.72 -0.93
CA ILE A 105 -4.71 6.99 -0.31
C ILE A 105 -5.45 6.74 1.01
N GLU A 106 -6.42 5.83 1.03
CA GLU A 106 -7.24 5.49 2.20
C GLU A 106 -6.34 4.99 3.34
N PHE A 107 -5.37 4.12 3.03
CA PHE A 107 -4.43 3.62 4.03
C PHE A 107 -3.50 4.71 4.56
N PHE A 108 -2.91 5.51 3.66
CA PHE A 108 -2.03 6.62 4.04
C PHE A 108 -2.76 7.64 4.90
N THR A 109 -3.95 8.07 4.51
CA THR A 109 -4.73 9.07 5.24
C THR A 109 -5.20 8.56 6.61
N ALA A 110 -5.52 7.26 6.74
CA ALA A 110 -5.81 6.64 8.04
C ALA A 110 -4.57 6.64 8.96
N LEU A 111 -3.39 6.27 8.44
CA LEU A 111 -2.13 6.33 9.20
C LEU A 111 -1.82 7.75 9.66
N ARG A 112 -1.92 8.73 8.74
CA ARG A 112 -1.70 10.15 9.05
C ARG A 112 -2.69 10.68 10.07
N ARG A 113 -3.96 10.23 10.01
CA ARG A 113 -4.99 10.64 10.97
C ARG A 113 -4.68 10.20 12.40
N LEU A 114 -3.95 9.10 12.56
CA LEU A 114 -3.52 8.56 13.85
C LEU A 114 -2.04 8.88 14.17
N ASP A 115 -1.48 9.90 13.50
CA ASP A 115 -0.11 10.38 13.69
C ASP A 115 0.96 9.28 13.54
N LYS A 116 0.68 8.25 12.74
CA LYS A 116 1.63 7.17 12.47
C LYS A 116 2.69 7.63 11.44
N PRO A 117 3.96 7.21 11.58
CA PRO A 117 5.02 7.53 10.61
C PRO A 117 4.74 6.85 9.27
N ALA A 118 4.28 7.62 8.29
CA ALA A 118 3.91 7.11 6.98
C ALA A 118 4.22 8.10 5.86
N TRP A 119 4.57 7.56 4.70
CA TRP A 119 4.84 8.29 3.46
C TRP A 119 4.09 7.66 2.29
N LEU A 120 3.68 8.48 1.32
CA LEU A 120 3.03 8.02 0.09
C LEU A 120 3.81 8.52 -1.12
N LEU A 121 4.33 7.59 -1.92
CA LEU A 121 4.87 7.85 -3.25
C LEU A 121 3.79 7.54 -4.28
N ASN A 122 3.46 8.53 -5.12
CA ASN A 122 2.53 8.37 -6.22
C ASN A 122 3.22 8.57 -7.57
N TYR A 123 3.16 7.58 -8.46
CA TYR A 123 3.71 7.73 -9.82
C TYR A 123 2.58 7.87 -10.84
N ASN A 124 2.49 9.06 -11.41
CA ASN A 124 1.39 9.39 -12.31
C ASN A 124 1.50 8.67 -13.66
N SER A 125 0.34 8.25 -14.15
CA SER A 125 0.08 7.57 -15.42
C SER A 125 0.79 6.22 -15.59
N ASP A 126 1.47 5.71 -14.57
CA ASP A 126 2.00 4.35 -14.59
C ASP A 126 0.88 3.36 -14.21
N ALA A 127 0.95 2.17 -14.80
CA ALA A 127 0.00 1.08 -14.55
C ALA A 127 0.33 0.37 -13.22
N HIS A 128 0.02 -0.92 -13.08
CA HIS A 128 0.29 -1.67 -11.85
C HIS A 128 1.77 -1.76 -11.45
N ASN A 129 2.67 -1.76 -12.45
CA ASN A 129 4.11 -1.74 -12.25
C ASN A 129 4.71 -0.51 -12.92
N LEU A 130 5.82 0.00 -12.36
CA LEU A 130 6.57 1.10 -12.94
C LEU A 130 7.29 0.64 -14.21
N MET A 131 6.89 1.20 -15.35
CA MET A 131 7.51 0.87 -16.65
C MET A 131 8.50 1.94 -17.10
N LYS A 132 8.31 3.18 -16.68
CA LYS A 132 9.19 4.29 -17.01
C LYS A 132 10.49 4.16 -16.23
N TRP A 133 11.63 4.19 -16.93
CA TRP A 133 12.95 4.11 -16.31
C TRP A 133 13.18 5.15 -15.20
N PRO A 134 12.82 6.44 -15.37
CA PRO A 134 12.96 7.43 -14.31
C PRO A 134 12.22 7.06 -13.02
N ASN A 135 10.97 6.58 -13.14
CA ASN A 135 10.16 6.20 -11.98
C ASN A 135 10.75 4.99 -11.24
N ARG A 136 11.28 4.01 -11.99
CA ARG A 136 11.94 2.84 -11.39
C ARG A 136 13.18 3.23 -10.60
N VAL A 137 13.97 4.16 -11.13
CA VAL A 137 15.16 4.69 -10.47
C VAL A 137 14.77 5.48 -9.22
N ASP A 138 13.79 6.37 -9.32
CA ASP A 138 13.29 7.16 -8.19
C ASP A 138 12.76 6.26 -7.05
N LEU A 139 11.90 5.28 -7.36
CA LEU A 139 11.41 4.34 -6.34
C LEU A 139 12.55 3.59 -5.66
N SER A 140 13.54 3.13 -6.44
CA SER A 140 14.68 2.39 -5.89
C SER A 140 15.50 3.27 -4.94
N LYS A 141 15.72 4.54 -5.30
CA LYS A 141 16.43 5.50 -4.45
C LYS A 141 15.67 5.80 -3.16
N ARG A 142 14.40 6.20 -3.25
CA ARG A 142 13.59 6.55 -2.09
C ARG A 142 13.38 5.36 -1.16
N MET A 143 13.15 4.17 -1.70
CA MET A 143 13.05 2.95 -0.91
C MET A 143 14.38 2.63 -0.20
N PHE A 144 15.51 2.80 -0.89
CA PHE A 144 16.83 2.60 -0.30
C PHE A 144 17.08 3.59 0.85
N GLU A 145 16.85 4.88 0.63
CA GLU A 145 17.02 5.93 1.64
C GLU A 145 16.11 5.73 2.85
N PHE A 146 14.84 5.38 2.62
CA PHE A 146 13.88 5.05 3.67
C PHE A 146 14.37 3.90 4.56
N PHE A 147 14.84 2.81 3.95
CA PHE A 147 15.37 1.69 4.72
C PHE A 147 16.74 2.00 5.34
N GLU A 148 17.59 2.83 4.73
CA GLU A 148 18.85 3.25 5.32
C GLU A 148 18.63 4.09 6.59
N HIS A 149 17.68 5.01 6.57
CA HIS A 149 17.30 5.78 7.75
C HIS A 149 16.89 4.85 8.91
N TYR A 150 15.92 3.97 8.66
CA TYR A 150 15.36 3.13 9.72
C TYR A 150 16.22 1.93 10.13
N LEU A 151 16.91 1.28 9.20
CA LEU A 151 17.70 0.07 9.49
C LEU A 151 19.16 0.37 9.85
N LYS A 152 19.70 1.50 9.41
CA LYS A 152 21.11 1.85 9.63
C LYS A 152 21.31 3.15 10.41
N GLY A 153 20.24 3.83 10.81
CA GLY A 153 20.32 5.08 11.57
C GLY A 153 20.95 6.24 10.80
N LYS A 154 20.81 6.24 9.46
CA LYS A 154 21.19 7.40 8.64
C LYS A 154 20.25 8.57 8.90
N ASP A 155 20.68 9.79 8.59
CA ASP A 155 19.82 10.96 8.69
C ASP A 155 18.57 10.80 7.81
N MET A 156 17.46 11.40 8.24
CA MET A 156 16.22 11.37 7.46
C MET A 156 16.43 12.16 6.16
N PRO A 157 16.11 11.60 4.99
CA PRO A 157 16.24 12.34 3.74
C PRO A 157 15.19 13.47 3.68
N GLU A 158 15.54 14.59 3.04
CA GLU A 158 14.70 15.79 3.00
C GLU A 158 13.27 15.52 2.49
N TRP A 159 13.12 14.62 1.51
CA TRP A 159 11.80 14.28 0.97
C TRP A 159 10.90 13.56 1.99
N MET A 160 11.47 12.89 3.00
CA MET A 160 10.69 12.29 4.09
C MET A 160 10.30 13.34 5.12
N GLU A 161 11.17 14.31 5.40
CA GLU A 161 10.93 15.33 6.42
C GLU A 161 9.94 16.40 5.94
N PHE A 162 10.15 16.93 4.73
CA PHE A 162 9.39 18.06 4.20
C PHE A 162 8.33 17.65 3.16
N GLY A 163 8.40 16.42 2.65
CA GLY A 163 7.62 16.00 1.50
C GLY A 163 8.15 16.58 0.19
N VAL A 164 7.54 16.18 -0.93
CA VAL A 164 7.76 16.79 -2.25
C VAL A 164 6.39 17.27 -2.75
N PRO A 165 6.25 18.54 -3.19
CA PRO A 165 4.99 19.01 -3.74
C PRO A 165 4.54 18.15 -4.92
N ALA A 166 3.27 17.73 -4.95
CA ALA A 166 2.75 16.86 -6.01
C ALA A 166 2.81 17.48 -7.43
N ILE A 167 3.03 18.80 -7.50
CA ILE A 167 3.17 19.58 -8.74
C ILE A 167 4.63 19.72 -9.20
N GLU A 168 5.60 19.49 -8.31
CA GLU A 168 7.03 19.55 -8.61
C GLU A 168 7.49 18.12 -8.91
N LYS A 169 7.95 17.89 -10.15
CA LYS A 169 8.35 16.57 -10.66
C LYS A 169 9.78 16.57 -11.14
#